data_AF-A0A382J4D7-F1
#
_entry.id   AF-A0A382J4D7-F1
#
_cell.length_a   1.000
_cell.length_b   1.000
_cell.length_c   1.000
_cell.angle_alpha   90.00
_cell.angle_beta   90.00
_cell.angle_gamma   90.00
#
_symmetry.space_group_name_H-M   'P 1'
#
loop_
_entity.id
_entity.type
_entity.pdbx_description
1 polymer ?
#
loop_
_entity_poly.entity_id
_entity_poly.type
_entity_poly.pdbx_seq_one_letter_code
_entity_poly.pdbx_strand_id
1 'polypeptide(L)' 'MFVFGCGKKQEIDCIVGNQNVIVGGETGQELSPTQVFRKNNGTEPGTLDPHRAEGVPASNVLRDLFEGLVMEDPSGA' A
#
# COMPACT_ATOMS: atom_id res chain seq x y z
N MET A 1 -29.18 26.18 -6.69
CA MET A 1 -30.36 25.65 -5.99
C MET A 1 -30.03 24.23 -5.56
N PHE A 2 -29.72 24.02 -4.28
CA PHE A 2 -29.55 22.70 -3.69
C PHE A 2 -30.93 22.07 -3.49
N VAL A 3 -31.16 20.87 -4.02
CA VAL A 3 -32.26 19.99 -3.59
C VAL A 3 -31.73 18.57 -3.45
N PHE A 4 -31.82 18.07 -2.22
CA PHE A 4 -31.46 16.74 -1.71
C PHE A 4 -32.52 15.68 -2.05
N GLY A 5 -32.10 14.40 -2.13
CA GLY A 5 -32.98 13.23 -2.12
C GLY A 5 -32.22 11.93 -1.79
N CYS A 6 -32.54 11.33 -0.64
CA CYS A 6 -31.88 10.23 0.08
C CYS A 6 -31.55 8.95 -0.71
N GLY A 7 -30.37 8.40 -0.37
CA GLY A 7 -29.72 7.24 -0.97
C GLY A 7 -30.55 5.96 -0.98
N LYS A 8 -30.59 5.34 -2.16
CA LYS A 8 -30.96 3.94 -2.31
C LYS A 8 -29.91 3.11 -1.57
N LYS A 9 -30.38 2.15 -0.76
CA LYS A 9 -29.57 1.03 -0.29
C LYS A 9 -29.02 0.31 -1.52
N GLN A 10 -27.84 0.69 -2.00
CA GLN A 10 -27.03 -0.22 -2.78
C GLN A 10 -26.51 -1.26 -1.80
N GLU A 11 -27.26 -2.36 -1.79
CA GLU A 11 -26.83 -3.70 -1.44
C GLU A 11 -25.31 -3.85 -1.57
N ILE A 12 -24.64 -4.12 -0.44
CA ILE A 12 -23.23 -4.49 -0.40
C ILE A 12 -23.16 -5.90 -0.99
N ASP A 13 -23.20 -6.00 -2.31
CA ASP A 13 -23.01 -7.25 -3.04
C ASP A 13 -21.54 -7.44 -3.43
N CYS A 14 -20.65 -7.03 -2.54
CA CYS A 14 -19.20 -7.24 -2.66
C CYS A 14 -18.68 -8.15 -1.55
N ILE A 15 -19.45 -9.18 -1.17
CA ILE A 15 -18.93 -10.30 -0.39
C ILE A 15 -19.57 -11.60 -0.89
N VAL A 16 -18.76 -12.42 -1.56
CA VAL A 16 -19.03 -13.81 -1.99
C VAL A 16 -19.67 -13.99 -3.38
N GLY A 17 -18.80 -13.91 -4.38
CA GLY A 17 -19.01 -14.47 -5.71
C GLY A 17 -17.89 -14.01 -6.59
N ASN A 18 -16.98 -14.92 -6.99
CA ASN A 18 -15.85 -14.62 -7.88
C ASN A 18 -16.31 -13.83 -9.12
N GLN A 19 -16.20 -12.48 -9.09
CA GLN A 19 -15.55 -11.54 -10.03
C GLN A 19 -15.76 -10.10 -9.46
N ASN A 20 -14.67 -9.33 -9.28
CA ASN A 20 -14.60 -7.92 -8.81
C ASN A 20 -14.19 -7.74 -7.33
N VAL A 21 -12.90 -7.94 -7.07
CA VAL A 21 -12.21 -7.29 -5.95
C VAL A 21 -12.43 -5.78 -6.09
N ILE A 22 -12.93 -5.09 -5.06
CA ILE A 22 -12.94 -3.62 -5.02
C ILE A 22 -11.48 -3.19 -4.97
N VAL A 23 -10.93 -2.72 -6.09
CA VAL A 23 -9.53 -2.28 -6.17
C VAL A 23 -9.53 -0.77 -6.04
N GLY A 24 -8.99 -0.25 -4.93
CA GLY A 24 -9.24 1.12 -4.44
C GLY A 24 -9.22 2.29 -5.46
N GLY A 25 -9.66 3.46 -4.98
CA GLY A 25 -9.94 4.64 -5.79
C GLY A 25 -11.29 5.23 -5.40
N GLU A 26 -11.74 6.30 -6.05
CA GLU A 26 -13.03 6.94 -5.74
C GLU A 26 -14.22 6.03 -6.10
N THR A 27 -14.10 5.28 -7.20
CA THR A 27 -15.13 4.32 -7.64
C THR A 27 -14.79 2.87 -7.31
N GLY A 28 -13.57 2.62 -6.82
CA GLY A 28 -13.10 1.29 -6.40
C GLY A 28 -12.74 0.37 -7.58
N GLN A 29 -12.38 0.96 -8.73
CA GLN A 29 -12.01 0.25 -9.96
C GLN A 29 -10.75 0.83 -10.64
N GLU A 30 -10.16 1.90 -10.11
CA GLU A 30 -9.06 2.63 -10.72
C GLU A 30 -7.71 1.93 -10.55
N LEU A 31 -7.53 1.22 -9.43
CA LEU A 31 -6.30 0.51 -9.15
C LEU A 31 -6.25 -0.86 -9.88
N SER A 32 -5.05 -1.32 -10.18
CA SER A 32 -4.82 -2.64 -10.79
C SER A 32 -5.28 -3.78 -9.88
N PRO A 33 -5.99 -4.82 -10.38
CA PRO A 33 -6.39 -5.98 -9.58
C PRO A 33 -5.19 -6.73 -8.99
N THR A 34 -3.97 -6.51 -9.49
CA THR A 34 -2.73 -7.04 -8.95
C THR A 34 -1.77 -5.92 -8.59
N GLN A 35 -1.44 -5.81 -7.30
CA GLN A 35 -0.53 -4.81 -6.74
C GLN A 35 0.86 -5.41 -6.54
N VAL A 36 1.66 -5.48 -7.61
CA VAL A 36 3.03 -6.02 -7.56
C VAL A 36 4.01 -4.96 -8.00
N PHE A 37 4.85 -4.52 -7.07
CA PHE A 37 5.93 -3.58 -7.33
C PHE A 37 7.28 -4.30 -7.37
N ARG A 38 8.06 -4.10 -8.42
CA ARG A 38 9.42 -4.64 -8.58
C ARG A 38 10.42 -3.48 -8.55
N LYS A 39 11.26 -3.45 -7.52
CA LYS A 39 12.24 -2.38 -7.26
C LYS A 39 13.66 -2.92 -7.40
N ASN A 40 14.52 -2.20 -8.12
CA ASN A 40 15.97 -2.42 -8.08
C ASN A 40 16.54 -1.75 -6.82
N ASN A 41 17.35 -2.47 -6.05
CA ASN A 41 17.90 -1.99 -4.78
C ASN A 41 19.40 -1.63 -4.83
N GLY A 42 19.95 -1.43 -6.03
CA GLY A 42 21.37 -1.18 -6.26
C GLY A 42 22.20 -2.46 -6.17
N THR A 43 22.67 -2.80 -4.96
CA THR A 43 23.52 -3.95 -4.69
C THR A 43 22.89 -4.89 -3.67
N GLU A 44 23.51 -6.06 -3.46
CA GLU A 44 23.09 -7.00 -2.43
C GLU A 44 23.21 -6.36 -1.03
N PRO A 45 22.18 -6.44 -0.16
CA PRO A 45 22.30 -6.04 1.24
C PRO A 45 23.25 -7.00 2.00
N GLY A 46 24.14 -6.46 2.83
CA GLY A 46 25.10 -7.29 3.58
C GLY A 46 24.43 -8.15 4.66
N THR A 47 23.40 -7.63 5.34
CA THR A 47 22.60 -8.36 6.33
C THR A 47 21.22 -7.70 6.50
N LEU A 48 20.24 -8.48 6.95
CA LEU A 48 18.89 -8.03 7.33
C LEU A 48 18.67 -8.07 8.85
N ASP A 49 19.73 -8.26 9.64
CA ASP A 49 19.68 -8.04 11.08
C ASP A 49 19.81 -6.52 11.35
N PRO A 50 18.78 -5.84 11.87
CA PRO A 50 18.81 -4.39 12.07
C PRO A 50 19.92 -3.93 13.04
N HIS A 51 20.44 -4.81 13.91
CA HIS A 51 21.56 -4.46 14.80
C HIS A 51 22.93 -4.54 14.14
N ARG A 52 23.01 -5.09 12.92
CA ARG A 52 24.26 -5.31 12.18
C ARG A 52 24.23 -4.73 10.76
N ALA A 53 23.07 -4.27 10.32
CA ALA A 53 22.86 -3.74 8.99
C ALA A 53 23.49 -2.35 8.85
N GLU A 54 24.19 -2.18 7.74
CA GLU A 54 24.83 -0.93 7.36
C GLU A 54 24.51 -0.61 5.90
N GLY A 55 24.55 0.69 5.56
CA GLY A 55 24.37 1.16 4.19
C GLY A 55 22.91 1.23 3.70
N VAL A 56 22.76 1.87 2.54
CA VAL A 56 21.45 2.16 1.92
C VAL A 56 20.73 0.90 1.43
N PRO A 57 21.38 -0.09 0.78
CA PRO A 57 20.68 -1.28 0.28
C PRO A 57 19.98 -2.07 1.38
N ALA A 58 20.61 -2.25 2.55
CA ALA A 58 19.98 -2.92 3.69
C ALA A 58 18.87 -2.04 4.30
N SER A 59 19.12 -0.75 4.48
CA SER A 59 18.14 0.21 5.04
C SER A 59 16.84 0.26 4.24
N ASN A 60 16.92 0.23 2.91
CA ASN A 60 15.76 0.22 2.03
C ASN A 60 14.84 -0.99 2.27
N VAL A 61 15.41 -2.16 2.52
CA VAL A 61 14.63 -3.39 2.78
C VAL A 61 14.13 -3.40 4.22
N LEU A 62 14.96 -2.97 5.17
CA LEU A 62 14.59 -2.97 6.58
C LEU A 62 13.43 -2.02 6.89
N ARG A 63 13.32 -0.87 6.20
CA ARG A 63 12.18 0.05 6.34
C ARG A 63 10.85 -0.55 5.88
N ASP A 64 10.89 -1.56 5.00
CA ASP A 64 9.69 -2.27 4.55
C ASP A 64 9.37 -3.47 5.47
N LEU A 65 10.37 -4.02 6.18
CA LEU A 65 10.22 -5.19 7.05
C LEU A 65 9.95 -4.85 8.51
N PHE A 66 10.46 -3.73 8.99
CA PHE A 66 10.39 -3.30 10.39
C PHE A 66 9.96 -1.83 10.47
N GLU A 67 9.23 -1.50 11.52
CA GLU A 67 8.75 -0.15 11.80
C GLU A 67 9.34 0.36 13.12
N GLY A 68 9.77 1.62 13.14
CA GLY A 68 10.26 2.31 14.34
C GLY A 68 9.13 3.01 15.12
N LEU A 69 9.48 3.71 16.20
CA LEU A 69 8.50 4.51 16.96
C LEU A 69 7.94 5.71 16.16
N VAL A 70 8.71 6.19 15.19
CA VAL A 70 8.38 7.28 14.26
C VAL A 70 8.91 6.87 12.89
N MET A 71 8.18 7.22 11.84
CA MET A 71 8.58 7.03 10.44
C MET A 71 8.37 8.33 9.67
N GLU A 72 9.16 8.50 8.61
CA GLU A 72 9.06 9.64 7.69
C GLU A 72 7.91 9.43 6.71
N ASP A 73 7.17 10.49 6.41
CA ASP A 73 6.16 10.48 5.34
C ASP A 73 6.82 10.54 3.93
N PRO A 74 6.05 10.42 2.83
CA PRO A 74 6.62 10.50 1.48
C PRO A 74 7.27 11.86 1.12
N SER A 75 6.98 12.92 1.88
CA SER A 75 7.62 14.24 1.77
C SER A 75 8.86 14.38 2.65
N GLY A 76 9.14 13.38 3.50
CA GLY A 76 10.26 13.32 4.42
C GLY A 76 10.00 14.00 5.77
N ALA A 77 8.74 14.31 6.09
CA ALA A 77 8.34 14.89 7.38
C ALA A 77 8.12 13.82 8.46
#